data_AF-A0A453FEI1-F1
#
_entry.id   AF-A0A453FEI1-F1
#
_cell.length_a   1.000
_cell.length_b   1.000
_cell.length_c   1.000
_cell.angle_alpha   90.00
_cell.angle_beta   90.00
_cell.angle_gamma   90.00
#
_symmetry.space_group_name_H-M   'P 1'
#
loop_
_entity.id
_entity.type
_entity.pdbx_description
1 polymer ?
#
loop_
_entity_poly.entity_id
_entity_poly.type
_entity_poly.pdbx_seq_one_letter_code
_entity_poly.pdbx_strand_id
1 'polypeptide(L)'
;MLGKAELDHMAGTFGKFWCTWQVDRGDRLPLGAPALMVSPQGERDGAVRPDLVRKRDQKYSFSTEELKVARADVEVPPEPRPGQADYWVRHHKGFAVDVVPHEMKRHAPFP
;
A
#
# COMPACT_ATOMS: atom_id res chain seq x y z
N MET A 1 4.36 -6.08 -14.71
CA MET A 1 4.78 -5.06 -13.73
C MET A 1 3.96 -3.81 -14.00
N LEU A 2 3.67 -3.00 -12.96
CA LEU A 2 3.12 -1.65 -13.17
C LEU A 2 4.06 -0.86 -14.11
N GLY A 3 3.48 -0.12 -15.03
CA GLY A 3 4.22 0.83 -15.86
C GLY A 3 4.66 2.04 -15.04
N LYS A 4 5.49 2.88 -15.66
CA LYS A 4 6.07 4.06 -15.00
C LYS A 4 5.01 5.13 -14.68
N ALA A 5 4.08 5.37 -15.62
CA ALA A 5 3.02 6.35 -15.43
C ALA A 5 2.12 6.01 -14.23
N GLU A 6 1.84 4.73 -14.01
CA GLU A 6 1.08 4.29 -12.83
C GLU A 6 1.86 4.51 -11.54
N LEU A 7 3.19 4.35 -11.56
CA LEU A 7 4.03 4.61 -10.40
C LEU A 7 4.03 6.09 -9.99
N ASP A 8 4.04 7.01 -10.94
CA ASP A 8 3.98 8.46 -10.65
C ASP A 8 2.69 8.82 -9.90
N HIS A 9 1.56 8.25 -10.32
CA HIS A 9 0.29 8.42 -9.60
C HIS A 9 0.29 7.72 -8.23
N MET A 10 0.88 6.53 -8.14
CA MET A 10 0.92 5.76 -6.89
C MET A 10 1.91 6.34 -5.88
N ALA A 11 2.96 7.04 -6.30
CA ALA A 11 3.96 7.63 -5.41
C ALA A 11 3.32 8.58 -4.39
N GLY A 12 2.32 9.37 -4.80
CA GLY A 12 1.55 10.26 -3.94
C GLY A 12 0.69 9.57 -2.87
N THR A 13 0.48 8.24 -2.97
CA THR A 13 -0.23 7.46 -1.94
C THR A 13 0.68 7.08 -0.78
N PHE A 14 2.00 7.28 -0.92
CA PHE A 14 3.00 6.88 0.05
C PHE A 14 2.89 5.39 0.44
N GLY A 15 2.57 4.54 -0.54
CA GLY A 15 2.40 3.10 -0.37
C GLY A 15 1.18 2.67 0.45
N LYS A 16 0.26 3.59 0.76
CA LYS A 16 -0.97 3.31 1.53
C LYS A 16 -2.11 2.91 0.60
N PHE A 17 -2.90 1.94 1.03
CA PHE A 17 -4.03 1.44 0.26
C PHE A 17 -5.12 0.85 1.16
N TRP A 18 -6.34 0.79 0.63
CA TRP A 18 -7.46 0.11 1.27
C TRP A 18 -7.47 -1.37 0.86
N CYS A 19 -7.40 -2.26 1.85
CA CYS A 19 -7.44 -3.70 1.64
C CYS A 19 -8.75 -4.27 2.20
N THR A 20 -9.51 -4.99 1.36
CA THR A 20 -10.73 -5.70 1.79
C THR A 20 -10.50 -7.20 1.94
N TRP A 21 -9.25 -7.67 1.80
CA TRP A 21 -8.89 -9.08 1.98
C TRP A 21 -8.46 -9.34 3.42
N GLN A 22 -9.22 -10.17 4.15
CA GLN A 22 -8.88 -10.66 5.48
C GLN A 22 -8.39 -12.11 5.37
N VAL A 23 -7.09 -12.29 5.15
CA VAL A 23 -6.47 -13.60 4.84
C VAL A 23 -6.65 -14.65 5.94
N ASP A 24 -6.85 -14.19 7.17
CA ASP A 24 -7.03 -14.98 8.38
C ASP A 24 -8.45 -15.54 8.55
N ARG A 25 -9.46 -14.96 7.88
CA ARG A 25 -10.85 -15.41 7.96
C ARG A 25 -11.18 -16.58 7.04
N GLY A 26 -10.35 -16.84 6.04
CA GLY A 26 -10.55 -17.92 5.05
C GLY A 26 -11.61 -17.61 3.99
N ASP A 27 -11.90 -16.33 3.74
CA ASP A 27 -12.87 -15.94 2.71
C ASP A 27 -12.41 -16.33 1.31
N ARG A 28 -13.38 -16.70 0.45
CA ARG A 28 -13.13 -16.95 -0.97
C ARG A 28 -13.00 -15.67 -1.80
N LEU A 29 -13.58 -14.57 -1.32
CA LEU A 29 -13.62 -13.27 -2.00
C LEU A 29 -13.27 -12.14 -1.02
N PRO A 30 -12.68 -11.02 -1.49
CA PRO A 30 -12.28 -9.89 -0.65
C PRO A 30 -13.45 -8.98 -0.32
N LEU A 31 -14.43 -9.52 0.39
CA LEU A 31 -15.65 -8.82 0.83
C LEU A 31 -15.60 -8.50 2.33
N GLY A 32 -14.40 -8.44 2.91
CA GLY A 32 -14.20 -7.98 4.28
C GLY A 32 -14.37 -6.47 4.43
N ALA A 33 -14.41 -6.02 5.68
CA ALA A 33 -14.33 -4.60 5.98
C ALA A 33 -13.01 -4.00 5.45
N PRO A 34 -13.02 -2.78 4.89
CA PRO A 34 -11.82 -2.13 4.41
C PRO A 34 -10.87 -1.82 5.58
N ALA A 35 -9.63 -2.30 5.47
CA ALA A 35 -8.54 -1.98 6.38
C ALA A 35 -7.55 -1.04 5.68
N LEU A 36 -7.12 0.01 6.38
CA LEU A 36 -6.04 0.87 5.88
C LEU A 36 -4.71 0.14 6.09
N MET A 37 -4.03 -0.18 5.00
CA MET A 37 -2.74 -0.86 5.01
C MET A 37 -1.66 0.01 4.37
N VAL A 38 -0.40 -0.29 4.72
CA VAL A 38 0.77 0.33 4.11
C VAL A 38 1.67 -0.78 3.56
N SER A 39 2.16 -0.58 2.35
CA SER A 39 3.18 -1.45 1.76
C SER A 39 4.46 -1.38 2.59
N PRO A 40 5.26 -2.44 2.65
CA PRO A 40 6.57 -2.41 3.30
C PRO A 40 7.41 -1.22 2.87
N GLN A 41 7.97 -0.49 3.85
CA GLN A 41 8.77 0.71 3.64
C GLN A 41 10.19 0.51 4.20
N GLY A 42 11.02 1.56 4.12
CA GLY A 42 12.39 1.54 4.65
C GLY A 42 12.43 1.56 6.18
N GLU A 43 11.34 1.93 6.84
CA GLU A 43 11.18 1.92 8.29
C GLU A 43 11.34 0.49 8.85
N ARG A 44 12.10 0.37 9.93
CA ARG A 44 12.54 -0.92 10.50
C ARG A 44 11.37 -1.88 10.81
N ASP A 45 10.26 -1.36 11.31
CA ASP A 45 9.07 -2.15 11.66
C ASP A 45 8.27 -2.61 10.42
N GLY A 46 8.46 -1.94 9.28
CA GLY A 46 7.77 -2.22 8.02
C GLY A 46 8.64 -2.89 6.95
N ALA A 47 9.93 -3.13 7.22
CA ALA A 47 10.85 -3.66 6.22
C ALA A 47 10.63 -5.15 5.95
N VAL A 48 10.58 -5.53 4.67
CA VAL A 48 10.56 -6.95 4.28
C VAL A 48 11.92 -7.57 4.58
N ARG A 49 11.90 -8.79 5.13
CA ARG A 49 13.12 -9.54 5.40
C ARG A 49 13.96 -9.71 4.12
N PRO A 50 15.26 -9.36 4.14
CA PRO A 50 16.11 -9.41 2.94
C PRO A 50 16.19 -10.79 2.27
N ASP A 51 16.10 -11.88 3.06
CA ASP A 51 16.15 -13.24 2.53
C ASP A 51 14.92 -13.57 1.66
N LEU A 52 13.75 -13.00 1.98
CA LEU A 52 12.54 -13.16 1.17
C LEU A 52 12.64 -12.40 -0.15
N VAL A 53 13.21 -11.19 -0.13
CA VAL A 53 13.47 -10.41 -1.34
C VAL A 53 14.44 -11.16 -2.26
N ARG A 54 15.55 -11.66 -1.72
CA ARG A 54 16.53 -12.45 -2.49
C ARG A 54 15.92 -13.72 -3.08
N LYS A 55 15.09 -14.45 -2.32
CA LYS A 55 14.38 -15.65 -2.82
C LYS A 55 13.46 -15.32 -3.99
N ARG A 56 12.72 -14.20 -3.91
CA ARG A 56 11.87 -13.72 -5.01
C ARG A 56 12.71 -13.40 -6.24
N ASP A 57 13.78 -12.64 -6.06
CA ASP A 57 14.69 -12.22 -7.13
C ASP A 57 15.27 -13.41 -7.89
N GLN A 58 15.76 -14.42 -7.15
CA GLN A 58 16.24 -15.68 -7.73
C GLN A 58 15.13 -16.45 -8.45
N LYS A 59 13.94 -16.56 -7.83
CA LYS A 59 12.82 -17.34 -8.39
C LYS A 59 12.31 -16.77 -9.71
N TYR A 60 12.23 -15.45 -9.82
CA TYR A 60 11.64 -14.78 -10.97
C TYR A 60 12.67 -14.07 -11.86
N SER A 61 13.96 -14.26 -11.59
CA SER A 61 15.06 -13.61 -12.32
C SER A 61 14.93 -12.08 -12.35
N PHE A 62 14.57 -11.48 -11.22
CA PHE A 62 14.52 -10.03 -11.04
C PHE A 62 15.74 -9.52 -10.28
N SER A 63 16.13 -8.28 -10.56
CA SER A 63 17.11 -7.54 -9.76
C SER A 63 16.41 -6.39 -9.04
N THR A 64 16.32 -6.47 -7.71
CA THR A 64 15.76 -5.38 -6.90
C THR A 64 16.52 -4.07 -7.13
N GLU A 65 17.85 -4.14 -7.27
CA GLU A 65 18.69 -2.94 -7.43
C GLU A 65 18.48 -2.29 -8.81
N GLU A 66 18.37 -3.06 -9.88
CA GLU A 66 18.04 -2.52 -11.20
C GLU A 66 16.65 -1.88 -11.20
N LEU A 67 15.66 -2.50 -10.56
CA LEU A 67 14.31 -1.95 -10.43
C LEU A 67 14.28 -0.65 -9.62
N LYS A 68 15.14 -0.50 -8.62
CA LYS A 68 15.28 0.77 -7.88
C LYS A 68 15.86 1.85 -8.78
N VAL A 69 16.95 1.56 -9.50
CA VAL A 69 17.59 2.51 -10.42
C VAL A 69 16.63 2.94 -11.52
N ALA A 70 15.88 2.00 -12.10
CA ALA A 70 14.90 2.26 -13.15
C ALA A 70 13.70 3.11 -12.69
N ARG A 71 13.53 3.31 -11.37
CA ARG A 71 12.44 4.10 -10.76
C ARG A 71 12.97 5.32 -10.00
N ALA A 72 14.25 5.64 -10.12
CA ALA A 72 14.88 6.72 -9.37
C ALA A 72 14.31 8.11 -9.71
N ASP A 73 13.65 8.23 -10.87
CA ASP A 73 13.03 9.45 -11.35
C ASP A 73 11.52 9.54 -11.08
N VAL A 74 10.94 8.56 -10.39
CA VAL A 74 9.56 8.66 -9.88
C VAL A 74 9.54 9.70 -8.76
N GLU A 75 8.85 10.81 -8.98
CA GLU A 75 8.74 11.87 -7.99
C GLU A 75 7.88 11.43 -6.81
N VAL A 76 8.45 11.46 -5.61
CA VAL A 76 7.72 11.26 -4.36
C VAL A 76 7.54 12.63 -3.69
N PRO A 77 6.34 12.98 -3.18
CA PRO A 77 6.15 14.24 -2.48
C PRO A 77 7.13 14.39 -1.28
N PRO A 78 7.66 15.60 -1.04
CA PRO A 78 8.71 15.83 -0.06
C PRO A 78 8.23 15.64 1.40
N GLU A 79 9.19 15.39 2.30
CA GLU A 79 8.99 15.40 3.75
C GLU A 79 8.92 16.85 4.29
N PRO A 80 8.13 17.16 5.33
CA PRO A 80 7.19 16.25 6.00
C PRO A 80 5.98 15.93 5.12
N ARG A 81 5.57 14.66 5.07
CA ARG A 81 4.37 14.27 4.32
C ARG A 81 3.13 15.03 4.85
N PRO A 82 2.21 15.44 3.96
CA PRO A 82 1.10 16.31 4.33
C PRO A 82 0.13 15.67 5.33
N GLY A 83 -0.36 16.49 6.26
CA GLY A 83 -1.36 16.08 7.25
C GLY A 83 -0.87 14.93 8.14
N GLN A 84 -1.65 13.85 8.18
CA GLN A 84 -1.42 12.67 9.05
C GLN A 84 -0.87 11.46 8.29
N ALA A 85 -0.31 11.66 7.10
CA ALA A 85 0.22 10.56 6.28
C ALA A 85 1.29 9.74 7.03
N ASP A 86 2.06 10.35 7.93
CA ASP A 86 3.15 9.68 8.65
C ASP A 86 2.85 9.40 10.11
N TYR A 87 1.59 9.49 10.47
CA TYR A 87 1.15 9.25 11.83
C TYR A 87 1.67 7.90 12.36
N TRP A 88 1.59 6.84 11.54
CA TRP A 88 2.05 5.51 11.92
C TRP A 88 3.57 5.42 12.11
N VAL A 89 4.36 6.13 11.30
CA VAL A 89 5.83 6.16 11.42
C VAL A 89 6.24 6.88 12.71
N ARG A 90 5.57 7.99 13.02
CA ARG A 90 5.91 8.85 14.17
C ARG A 90 5.42 8.28 15.50
N HIS A 91 4.30 7.54 15.49
CA HIS A 91 3.61 7.12 16.71
C HIS A 91 3.52 5.59 16.87
N HIS A 92 3.94 4.80 15.87
CA HIS A 92 3.80 3.33 15.84
C HIS A 92 2.35 2.87 16.09
N LYS A 93 1.38 3.66 15.61
CA LYS A 93 -0.07 3.41 15.75
C LYS A 93 -0.77 3.54 14.41
N GLY A 94 -1.63 2.57 14.09
CA GLY A 94 -2.49 2.60 12.91
C GLY A 94 -3.85 3.23 13.21
N PHE A 95 -4.56 3.60 12.15
CA PHE A 95 -5.98 3.96 12.23
C PHE A 95 -6.83 2.70 12.11
N ALA A 96 -7.77 2.52 13.03
CA ALA A 96 -8.83 1.52 12.90
C ALA A 96 -10.01 2.15 12.16
N VAL A 97 -10.69 1.36 11.33
CA VAL A 97 -11.94 1.76 10.68
C VAL A 97 -13.08 0.98 11.30
N ASP A 98 -14.04 1.72 11.84
CA ASP A 98 -15.30 1.16 12.31
C ASP A 98 -16.31 1.15 11.17
N VAL A 99 -16.93 -0.01 10.94
CA VAL A 99 -18.01 -0.15 9.96
C VAL A 99 -19.34 0.01 10.67
N VAL A 100 -20.09 1.04 10.28
CA VAL A 100 -21.43 1.31 10.82
C VAL A 100 -22.50 1.01 9.77
N PRO A 101 -23.67 0.49 10.16
CA PRO A 101 -24.80 0.35 9.24
C PRO A 101 -25.19 1.71 8.64
N HIS A 102 -25.34 1.77 7.33
CA HIS A 102 -25.77 2.97 6.62
C HIS A 102 -26.74 2.61 5.51
N GLU A 103 -27.81 3.39 5.33
CA GLU A 103 -28.72 3.20 4.20
C GLU A 103 -28.04 3.64 2.91
N MET A 104 -27.78 2.69 2.01
CA MET A 104 -27.20 3.00 0.71
C MET A 104 -28.17 3.82 -0.14
N LYS A 105 -27.67 4.90 -0.76
CA LYS A 105 -28.42 5.61 -1.81
C LYS A 105 -28.71 4.62 -2.94
N ARG A 106 -29.99 4.29 -3.13
CA ARG A 106 -30.45 3.27 -4.09
C ARG A 106 -30.38 3.71 -5.55
N HIS A 107 -30.12 5.00 -5.78
CA HIS A 107 -29.98 5.59 -7.09
C HIS A 107 -28.57 6.19 -7.21
N ALA A 108 -27.75 5.60 -8.08
CA ALA A 108 -26.61 6.31 -8.63
C ALA A 108 -27.16 7.41 -9.56
N PRO A 109 -26.72 8.68 -9.47
CA PRO A 109 -26.95 9.61 -10.56
C PRO A 109 -26.33 8.99 -11.82
N PHE A 110 -27.19 8.65 -12.78
CA PHE A 110 -26.74 8.24 -14.12
C PHE A 110 -26.01 9.45 -14.75
N PRO A 111 -24.89 9.26 -15.46
CA PRO A 111 -24.30 10.33 -16.27
C PRO A 111 -25.27 10.82 -17.34
#